data_AF-A0A165ZG68-F1
#
_entry.id   AF-A0A165ZG68-F1
#
_cell.length_a   1.000
_cell.length_b   1.000
_cell.length_c   1.000
_cell.angle_alpha   90.00
_cell.angle_beta   90.00
_cell.angle_gamma   90.00
#
_symmetry.space_group_name_H-M   'P 1'
#
loop_
_entity.id
_entity.type
_entity.pdbx_description
1 polymer ?
#
loop_
_entity_poly.entity_id
_entity_poly.type
_entity_poly.pdbx_seq_one_letter_code
_entity_poly.pdbx_strand_id
1 'polypeptide(L)'
;MSSGQSPATEPALRIPLTLLPGHMLPIQISLPSNTPPVLPAPDPLTDMPRHWRTDYADNVRPAYLRPILRGAFTTFCMIAYGHRTLEEQWRVLHETSAFLEEKRRLSSMVQTVNVVATLLLASTATFITTTPPKLGIIDYTRRGPYICLFASFGLLLGGIIVGCIVQFAFSSSTQRWVRDTLMKTRFRIWVLMLLLGYPFISIALAASVNILGLLVAAWSSDDCVVKIGSGFLLALPVSLLGLFIFSTRDFDAALDT
;
A
#
# COMPACT_ATOMS: atom_id res chain seq x y z
N MET A 1 53.30 14.18 21.76
CA MET A 1 53.53 13.47 20.48
C MET A 1 52.28 13.66 19.64
N SER A 2 52.36 14.59 18.70
CA SER A 2 51.27 15.06 17.85
C SER A 2 51.35 14.33 16.52
N SER A 3 50.38 13.47 16.20
CA SER A 3 50.24 12.89 14.86
C SER A 3 49.21 13.71 14.10
N GLY A 4 49.71 14.51 13.16
CA GLY A 4 48.89 15.25 12.20
C GLY A 4 48.22 14.28 11.23
N GLN A 5 46.90 14.29 11.22
CA GLN A 5 46.09 13.53 10.28
C GLN A 5 45.72 14.45 9.11
N SER A 6 46.30 14.15 7.95
CA SER A 6 46.11 14.86 6.70
C SER A 6 44.67 14.69 6.20
N PRO A 7 43.96 15.77 5.81
CA PRO A 7 42.63 15.66 5.24
C PRO A 7 42.70 15.02 3.85
N ALA A 8 42.10 13.84 3.71
CA ALA A 8 41.94 13.18 2.42
C ALA A 8 40.95 13.97 1.57
N THR A 9 41.47 14.61 0.52
CA THR A 9 40.72 15.32 -0.51
C THR A 9 39.78 14.35 -1.24
N GLU A 10 38.49 14.49 -0.97
CA GLU A 10 37.42 13.75 -1.62
C GLU A 10 37.34 14.14 -3.12
N PRO A 11 37.43 13.18 -4.06
CA PRO A 11 37.28 13.48 -5.47
C PRO A 11 35.82 13.80 -5.76
N ALA A 12 35.52 15.08 -5.93
CA ALA A 12 34.24 15.58 -6.42
C ALA A 12 33.87 14.84 -7.72
N LEU A 13 32.87 13.94 -7.60
CA LEU A 13 32.26 13.25 -8.72
C LEU A 13 31.53 14.28 -9.58
N ARG A 14 32.25 14.92 -10.50
CA ARG A 14 31.68 15.74 -11.57
C ARG A 14 30.89 14.82 -12.47
N ILE A 15 29.58 14.73 -12.22
CA ILE A 15 28.64 14.21 -13.21
C ILE A 15 28.79 15.13 -14.44
N PRO A 16 29.17 14.60 -15.62
CA PRO A 16 29.25 15.40 -16.82
C PRO A 16 27.85 15.90 -17.13
N LEU A 17 27.65 17.20 -16.93
CA LEU A 17 26.51 17.93 -17.45
C LEU A 17 26.65 17.89 -18.97
N THR A 18 26.09 16.86 -19.60
CA THR A 18 26.00 16.78 -21.05
C THR A 18 25.17 17.97 -21.50
N LEU A 19 25.87 18.98 -22.03
CA LEU A 19 25.34 20.11 -22.76
C LEU A 19 24.26 19.63 -23.71
N LEU A 20 23.00 19.92 -23.36
CA LEU A 20 21.89 19.87 -24.29
C LEU A 20 22.16 20.94 -25.36
N PRO A 21 22.24 20.57 -26.64
CA PRO A 21 22.51 21.52 -27.70
C PRO A 21 21.39 22.55 -27.78
N GLY A 22 21.79 23.81 -27.66
CA GLY A 22 20.93 24.97 -27.87
C GLY A 22 20.44 25.02 -29.31
N HIS A 23 19.27 24.43 -29.54
CA HIS A 23 18.38 24.83 -30.62
C HIS A 23 17.17 25.49 -29.99
N MET A 24 17.30 26.79 -29.73
CA MET A 24 16.15 27.67 -29.54
C MET A 24 15.41 27.75 -30.87
N LEU A 25 14.51 26.80 -31.10
CA LEU A 25 13.45 26.98 -32.08
C LEU A 25 12.58 28.16 -31.62
N PRO A 26 12.22 29.09 -32.52
CA PRO A 26 11.30 30.16 -32.19
C PRO A 26 9.97 29.53 -31.75
N ILE A 27 9.63 29.69 -30.47
CA ILE A 27 8.30 29.38 -29.97
C ILE A 27 7.37 30.38 -30.65
N GLN A 28 6.76 29.98 -31.77
CA GLN A 28 5.58 30.67 -32.29
C GLN A 28 4.48 30.50 -31.25
N ILE A 29 4.26 31.55 -30.47
CA ILE A 29 3.09 31.70 -29.62
C ILE A 29 1.93 32.01 -30.56
N SER A 30 1.37 30.97 -31.18
CA SER A 30 0.07 31.08 -31.85
C SER A 30 -0.97 31.36 -30.77
N LEU A 31 -1.62 32.53 -30.86
CA LEU A 31 -2.75 32.87 -30.00
C LEU A 31 -3.79 31.75 -30.14
N PRO A 32 -4.22 31.09 -29.05
CA PRO A 32 -5.25 30.07 -29.13
C PRO A 32 -6.52 30.72 -29.68
N SER A 33 -7.03 30.14 -30.76
CA SER A 33 -8.37 30.46 -31.26
C SER A 33 -9.35 30.30 -30.11
N ASN A 34 -10.03 31.39 -29.73
CA ASN A 34 -11.03 31.47 -28.66
C ASN A 34 -12.32 30.68 -28.95
N THR A 35 -12.28 29.71 -29.86
CA THR A 35 -13.43 28.84 -30.10
C THR A 35 -13.41 27.78 -28.99
N PRO A 36 -14.38 27.76 -28.06
CA PRO A 36 -14.43 26.71 -27.05
C PRO A 36 -14.44 25.36 -27.78
N PRO A 37 -13.51 24.45 -27.47
CA PRO A 37 -13.46 23.17 -28.13
C PRO A 37 -14.80 22.48 -27.91
N VAL A 38 -15.55 22.29 -29.01
CA VAL A 38 -16.77 21.50 -29.00
C VAL A 38 -16.34 20.11 -28.57
N LEU A 39 -16.64 19.74 -27.32
CA LEU A 39 -16.30 18.42 -26.80
C LEU A 39 -17.01 17.41 -27.69
N PRO A 40 -16.29 16.48 -28.35
CA PRO A 40 -16.94 15.41 -29.07
C PRO A 40 -17.90 14.69 -28.11
N ALA A 41 -19.08 14.32 -28.61
CA ALA A 41 -20.04 13.56 -27.84
C ALA A 41 -19.32 12.34 -27.24
N PRO A 42 -19.52 12.02 -25.95
CA PRO A 42 -18.83 10.91 -25.31
C PRO A 42 -19.09 9.63 -26.11
N ASP A 43 -18.01 8.95 -26.51
CA ASP A 43 -18.13 7.68 -27.19
C ASP A 43 -18.99 6.73 -26.34
N PRO A 44 -19.92 5.97 -26.95
CA PRO A 44 -20.74 5.03 -26.22
C PRO A 44 -19.83 4.09 -25.41
N LEU A 45 -20.07 4.02 -24.11
CA LEU A 45 -19.31 3.19 -23.18
C LEU A 45 -19.19 1.77 -23.73
N THR A 46 -17.95 1.35 -24.00
CA THR A 46 -17.70 -0.01 -24.47
C THR A 46 -18.07 -0.99 -23.36
N ASP A 47 -18.87 -1.99 -23.70
CA ASP A 47 -19.28 -3.05 -22.77
C ASP A 47 -18.07 -3.67 -22.07
N MET A 48 -18.20 -3.84 -20.75
CA MET A 48 -17.12 -4.40 -19.94
C MET A 48 -16.81 -5.86 -20.38
N PRO A 49 -15.54 -6.19 -20.67
CA PRO A 49 -15.15 -7.52 -21.11
C PRO A 49 -15.55 -8.62 -20.13
N ARG A 50 -15.88 -9.82 -20.64
CA ARG A 50 -16.28 -10.98 -19.82
C ARG A 50 -15.23 -11.41 -18.79
N HIS A 51 -13.97 -11.09 -19.01
CA HIS A 51 -12.91 -11.43 -18.06
C HIS A 51 -12.76 -10.43 -16.90
N TRP A 52 -13.45 -9.28 -16.97
CA TRP A 52 -13.54 -8.28 -15.91
C TRP A 52 -14.71 -8.49 -14.95
N ARG A 53 -15.77 -9.18 -15.41
CA ARG A 53 -16.97 -9.46 -14.62
C ARG A 53 -16.65 -10.35 -13.41
N THR A 54 -17.31 -10.07 -12.29
CA THR A 54 -17.13 -10.78 -11.01
C THR A 54 -17.75 -12.20 -11.01
N ASP A 55 -18.35 -12.62 -12.12
CA ASP A 55 -18.90 -13.97 -12.40
C ASP A 55 -17.83 -15.09 -12.40
N TYR A 56 -16.62 -14.79 -11.93
CA TYR A 56 -15.52 -15.72 -11.76
C TYR A 56 -15.90 -16.93 -10.90
N ALA A 57 -16.63 -16.70 -9.80
CA ALA A 57 -16.95 -17.73 -8.83
C ALA A 57 -17.76 -18.88 -9.45
N ASP A 58 -18.57 -18.62 -10.47
CA ASP A 58 -19.49 -19.62 -11.02
C ASP A 58 -18.79 -20.68 -11.87
N ASN A 59 -17.62 -20.36 -12.41
CA ASN A 59 -16.84 -21.25 -13.27
C ASN A 59 -15.76 -22.05 -12.53
N VAL A 60 -15.50 -21.74 -11.24
CA VAL A 60 -14.49 -22.47 -10.45
C VAL A 60 -15.07 -23.78 -9.95
N ARG A 61 -14.37 -24.88 -10.27
CA ARG A 61 -14.47 -26.17 -9.58
C ARG A 61 -13.20 -26.34 -8.76
N PRO A 62 -13.28 -26.74 -7.47
CA PRO A 62 -14.44 -27.19 -6.70
C PRO A 62 -15.32 -26.08 -6.06
N ALA A 63 -16.60 -26.40 -5.79
CA ALA A 63 -17.61 -25.44 -5.35
C ALA A 63 -17.32 -24.79 -3.98
N TYR A 64 -16.60 -25.46 -3.08
CA TYR A 64 -16.28 -24.92 -1.76
C TYR A 64 -15.27 -23.75 -1.80
N LEU A 65 -14.50 -23.60 -2.88
CA LEU A 65 -13.56 -22.47 -3.02
C LEU A 65 -14.24 -21.18 -3.48
N ARG A 66 -15.46 -21.25 -4.00
CA ARG A 66 -16.20 -20.10 -4.54
C ARG A 66 -16.38 -18.97 -3.52
N PRO A 67 -16.88 -19.19 -2.29
CA PRO A 67 -17.06 -18.12 -1.32
C PRO A 67 -15.71 -17.52 -0.89
N ILE A 68 -14.68 -18.35 -0.71
CA ILE A 68 -13.34 -17.90 -0.30
C ILE A 68 -12.76 -16.97 -1.37
N LEU A 69 -12.86 -17.36 -2.64
CA LEU A 69 -12.24 -16.64 -3.73
C LEU A 69 -13.01 -15.38 -4.10
N ARG A 70 -14.34 -15.40 -3.98
CA ARG A 70 -15.18 -14.20 -4.06
C ARG A 70 -14.87 -13.23 -2.93
N GLY A 71 -14.73 -13.74 -1.70
CA GLY A 71 -14.34 -12.95 -0.53
C GLY A 71 -12.97 -12.31 -0.72
N ALA A 72 -11.95 -13.11 -1.06
CA ALA A 72 -10.60 -12.63 -1.31
C ALA A 72 -10.56 -11.59 -2.43
N PHE A 73 -11.25 -11.83 -3.55
CA PHE A 73 -11.34 -10.88 -4.65
C PHE A 73 -11.97 -9.56 -4.22
N THR A 74 -13.10 -9.62 -3.50
CA THR A 74 -13.80 -8.42 -2.99
C THR A 74 -12.91 -7.65 -2.02
N THR A 75 -12.23 -8.34 -1.10
CA THR A 75 -11.28 -7.75 -0.17
C THR A 75 -10.13 -7.07 -0.92
N PHE A 76 -9.55 -7.73 -1.92
CA PHE A 76 -8.49 -7.12 -2.73
C PHE A 76 -9.00 -5.94 -3.54
N CYS A 77 -10.20 -5.98 -4.12
CA CYS A 77 -10.81 -4.82 -4.80
C CYS A 77 -10.97 -3.65 -3.84
N MET A 78 -11.45 -3.92 -2.63
CA MET A 78 -11.68 -2.90 -1.61
C MET A 78 -10.36 -2.30 -1.12
N ILE A 79 -9.32 -3.11 -0.91
CA ILE A 79 -7.99 -2.61 -0.52
C ILE A 79 -7.32 -1.84 -1.67
N ALA A 80 -7.38 -2.38 -2.89
CA ALA A 80 -6.65 -1.87 -4.03
C ALA A 80 -7.31 -0.62 -4.64
N TYR A 81 -8.64 -0.56 -4.69
CA TYR A 81 -9.41 0.49 -5.35
C TYR A 81 -10.41 1.19 -4.43
N GLY A 82 -10.69 0.68 -3.22
CA GLY A 82 -11.75 1.24 -2.36
C GLY A 82 -13.17 0.88 -2.80
N HIS A 83 -13.32 0.08 -3.87
CA HIS A 83 -14.59 -0.30 -4.46
C HIS A 83 -14.82 -1.81 -4.36
N ARG A 84 -16.07 -2.24 -4.23
CA ARG A 84 -16.41 -3.69 -4.15
C ARG A 84 -16.39 -4.37 -5.51
N THR A 85 -16.56 -3.63 -6.60
CA THR A 85 -16.69 -4.15 -7.96
C THR A 85 -15.69 -3.49 -8.91
N LEU A 86 -15.29 -4.22 -9.95
CA LEU A 86 -14.45 -3.66 -11.02
C LEU A 86 -15.24 -2.80 -12.01
N GLU A 87 -16.57 -2.83 -11.97
CA GLU A 87 -17.44 -2.04 -12.86
C GLU A 87 -17.18 -0.54 -12.71
N GLU A 88 -17.05 -0.07 -11.47
CA GLU A 88 -16.73 1.32 -11.16
C GLU A 88 -15.33 1.68 -11.66
N GLN A 89 -14.37 0.77 -11.47
CA GLN A 89 -13.01 0.95 -11.97
C GLN A 89 -12.95 0.96 -13.51
N TRP A 90 -13.81 0.19 -14.18
CA TRP A 90 -13.93 0.19 -15.64
C TRP A 90 -14.39 1.55 -16.15
N ARG A 91 -15.38 2.16 -15.48
CA ARG A 91 -15.85 3.51 -15.79
C ARG A 91 -14.74 4.55 -15.58
N VAL A 92 -14.05 4.50 -14.43
CA VAL A 92 -12.92 5.38 -14.12
C VAL A 92 -11.80 5.25 -15.16
N LEU A 93 -11.55 4.06 -15.69
CA LEU A 93 -10.53 3.83 -16.72
C LEU A 93 -10.88 4.40 -18.10
N HIS A 94 -12.15 4.68 -18.39
CA HIS A 94 -12.58 5.29 -19.65
C HIS A 94 -12.56 6.82 -19.59
N GLU A 95 -12.75 7.39 -18.40
CA GLU A 95 -12.73 8.83 -18.18
C GLU A 95 -11.35 9.32 -17.72
N THR A 96 -10.67 10.16 -18.52
CA THR A 96 -9.30 10.60 -18.22
C THR A 96 -9.18 11.42 -16.92
N SER A 97 -10.15 12.29 -16.63
CA SER A 97 -10.21 13.07 -15.39
C SER A 97 -10.30 12.14 -14.17
N ALA A 98 -11.26 11.23 -14.17
CA ALA A 98 -11.47 10.28 -13.09
C ALA A 98 -10.24 9.37 -12.90
N PHE A 99 -9.63 8.89 -14.00
CA PHE A 99 -8.41 8.08 -13.93
C PHE A 99 -7.25 8.83 -13.24
N LEU A 100 -7.03 10.10 -13.58
CA LEU A 100 -5.95 10.90 -12.98
C LEU A 100 -6.20 11.19 -11.51
N GLU A 101 -7.45 11.44 -11.13
CA GLU A 101 -7.86 11.60 -9.73
C GLU A 101 -7.61 10.32 -8.93
N GLU A 102 -8.07 9.18 -9.46
CA GLU A 102 -7.91 7.88 -8.81
C GLU A 102 -6.42 7.49 -8.70
N LYS A 103 -5.64 7.71 -9.75
CA LYS A 103 -4.18 7.52 -9.72
C LYS A 103 -3.52 8.39 -8.65
N ARG A 104 -3.93 9.66 -8.51
CA ARG A 104 -3.41 10.56 -7.48
C ARG A 104 -3.78 10.08 -6.08
N ARG A 105 -5.02 9.63 -5.89
CA ARG A 105 -5.52 9.08 -4.62
C ARG A 105 -4.72 7.84 -4.21
N LEU A 106 -4.58 6.86 -5.11
CA LEU A 106 -3.80 5.65 -4.89
C LEU A 106 -2.33 5.95 -4.58
N SER A 107 -1.71 6.85 -5.35
CA SER A 107 -0.33 7.29 -5.10
C SER A 107 -0.17 7.91 -3.71
N SER A 108 -1.12 8.76 -3.29
CA SER A 108 -1.10 9.40 -1.96
C SER A 108 -1.24 8.37 -0.84
N MET A 109 -2.12 7.37 -1.01
CA MET A 109 -2.30 6.30 -0.02
C MET A 109 -1.03 5.45 0.11
N VAL A 110 -0.45 4.99 -1.01
CA VAL A 110 0.79 4.20 -1.01
C VAL A 110 1.94 4.98 -0.37
N GLN A 111 2.08 6.28 -0.69
CA GLN A 111 3.10 7.13 -0.07
C GLN A 111 2.91 7.24 1.44
N THR A 112 1.70 7.49 1.91
CA THR A 112 1.38 7.59 3.34
C THR A 112 1.72 6.28 4.06
N VAL A 113 1.32 5.16 3.47
CA VAL A 113 1.58 3.82 4.00
C VAL A 113 3.08 3.50 4.05
N ASN A 114 3.87 3.89 3.04
CA ASN A 114 5.31 3.73 3.04
C ASN A 114 6.00 4.55 4.15
N VAL A 115 5.52 5.78 4.40
CA VAL A 115 6.03 6.61 5.51
C VAL A 115 5.77 5.92 6.85
N VAL A 116 4.53 5.46 7.08
CA VAL A 116 4.18 4.73 8.31
C VAL A 116 5.02 3.46 8.47
N ALA A 117 5.19 2.69 7.39
CA ALA A 117 6.01 1.48 7.40
C ALA A 117 7.46 1.76 7.78
N THR A 118 8.03 2.85 7.27
CA THR A 118 9.43 3.24 7.56
C THR A 118 9.61 3.62 9.03
N LEU A 119 8.63 4.33 9.61
CA LEU A 119 8.62 4.65 11.04
C LEU A 119 8.52 3.38 11.91
N LEU A 120 7.64 2.45 11.54
CA LEU A 120 7.52 1.16 12.20
C LEU A 120 8.80 0.33 12.06
N LEU A 121 9.45 0.37 10.90
CA LEU A 121 10.69 -0.36 10.62
C LEU A 121 11.82 0.17 11.51
N ALA A 122 12.00 1.50 11.59
CA ALA A 122 13.00 2.13 12.44
C ALA A 122 12.78 1.82 13.93
N SER A 123 11.53 1.85 14.39
CA SER A 123 11.17 1.50 15.76
C SER A 123 11.48 0.03 16.06
N THR A 124 11.11 -0.88 15.15
CA THR A 124 11.39 -2.32 15.26
C THR A 124 12.90 -2.59 15.24
N ALA A 125 13.65 -1.90 14.38
CA ALA A 125 15.11 -2.01 14.33
C ALA A 125 15.76 -1.58 15.66
N THR A 126 15.21 -0.55 16.30
CA THR A 126 15.67 -0.09 17.62
C THR A 126 15.44 -1.19 18.66
N PHE A 127 14.26 -1.81 18.71
CA PHE A 127 14.02 -2.94 19.62
C PHE A 127 14.93 -4.14 19.36
N ILE A 128 15.26 -4.42 18.10
CA ILE A 128 16.15 -5.54 17.76
C ILE A 128 17.61 -5.27 18.18
N THR A 129 18.06 -4.01 18.06
CA THR A 129 19.47 -3.63 18.25
C THR A 129 19.81 -3.12 19.64
N THR A 130 18.82 -2.73 20.44
CA THR A 130 19.04 -2.16 21.77
C THR A 130 18.73 -3.16 22.87
N THR A 131 19.55 -3.16 23.92
CA THR A 131 19.27 -3.91 25.14
C THR A 131 18.17 -3.22 25.96
N PRO A 132 17.21 -3.96 26.51
CA PRO A 132 16.15 -3.37 27.32
C PRO A 132 16.77 -2.68 28.54
N PRO A 133 16.34 -1.45 28.88
CA PRO A 133 16.94 -0.69 29.97
C PRO A 133 16.73 -1.38 31.34
N LYS A 134 15.65 -2.14 31.49
CA LYS A 134 15.35 -2.93 32.70
C LYS A 134 14.72 -4.27 32.31
N LEU A 135 15.42 -5.36 32.59
CA LEU A 135 14.97 -6.72 32.30
C LEU A 135 13.68 -7.12 33.04
N GLY A 136 13.41 -6.51 34.20
CA GLY A 136 12.20 -6.81 34.98
C GLY A 136 10.90 -6.24 34.41
N ILE A 137 10.96 -5.19 33.56
CA ILE A 137 9.76 -4.47 33.10
C ILE A 137 9.23 -5.04 31.77
N ILE A 138 10.06 -5.05 30.72
CA ILE A 138 9.71 -5.63 29.42
C ILE A 138 10.95 -6.29 28.83
N ASP A 139 11.00 -7.62 28.92
CA ASP A 139 12.07 -8.42 28.32
C ASP A 139 11.69 -8.86 26.89
N TYR A 140 11.87 -7.94 25.94
CA TYR A 140 11.69 -8.21 24.51
C TYR A 140 12.86 -8.99 23.89
N THR A 141 13.91 -9.29 24.65
CA THR A 141 15.07 -10.08 24.17
C THR A 141 14.86 -11.59 24.27
N ARG A 142 13.78 -12.03 24.92
CA ARG A 142 13.39 -13.44 24.92
C ARG A 142 13.14 -13.94 23.51
N ARG A 143 13.43 -15.22 23.30
CA ARG A 143 13.34 -15.90 21.99
C ARG A 143 12.01 -15.68 21.27
N GLY A 144 10.88 -15.73 21.99
CA GLY A 144 9.54 -15.54 21.41
C GLY A 144 9.35 -14.13 20.82
N PRO A 145 9.30 -13.08 21.66
CA PRO A 145 9.20 -11.70 21.21
C PRO A 145 10.25 -11.31 20.15
N TYR A 146 11.49 -11.77 20.31
CA TYR A 146 12.57 -11.47 19.37
C TYR A 146 12.31 -12.05 17.96
N ILE A 147 11.81 -13.29 17.86
CA ILE A 147 11.43 -13.88 16.56
C ILE A 147 10.27 -13.09 15.93
N CYS A 148 9.28 -12.67 16.71
CA CYS A 148 8.18 -11.84 16.23
C CYS A 148 8.68 -10.48 15.70
N LEU A 149 9.57 -9.81 16.43
CA LEU A 149 10.17 -8.54 16.01
C LEU A 149 10.94 -8.69 14.70
N PHE A 150 11.76 -9.74 14.58
CA PHE A 150 12.53 -10.00 13.37
C PHE A 150 11.64 -10.34 12.16
N ALA A 151 10.59 -11.15 12.37
CA ALA A 151 9.61 -11.45 11.34
C ALA A 151 8.85 -10.18 10.88
N SER A 152 8.42 -9.34 11.82
CA SER A 152 7.82 -8.03 11.54
C SER A 152 8.77 -7.13 10.75
N PHE A 153 10.05 -7.07 11.13
CA PHE A 153 11.07 -6.30 10.42
C PHE A 153 11.19 -6.72 8.95
N GLY A 154 11.23 -8.03 8.68
CA GLY A 154 11.26 -8.57 7.31
C GLY A 154 10.00 -8.22 6.50
N LEU A 155 8.81 -8.32 7.11
CA LEU A 155 7.54 -7.97 6.47
C LEU A 155 7.42 -6.47 6.17
N LEU A 156 7.89 -5.60 7.08
CA LEU A 156 7.94 -4.15 6.85
C LEU A 156 8.88 -3.81 5.70
N LEU A 157 10.08 -4.40 5.68
CA LEU A 157 11.05 -4.17 4.62
C LEU A 157 10.51 -4.64 3.26
N GLY A 158 9.92 -5.83 3.18
CA GLY A 158 9.27 -6.34 1.97
C GLY A 158 8.12 -5.44 1.50
N GLY A 159 7.27 -5.00 2.43
CA GLY A 159 6.17 -4.06 2.15
C GLY A 159 6.64 -2.73 1.57
N ILE A 160 7.70 -2.14 2.13
CA ILE A 160 8.30 -0.88 1.64
C ILE A 160 8.87 -1.06 0.24
N ILE A 161 9.62 -2.14 -0.01
CA ILE A 161 10.23 -2.40 -1.33
C ILE A 161 9.14 -2.50 -2.41
N VAL A 162 8.12 -3.32 -2.17
CA VAL A 162 7.01 -3.48 -3.12
C VAL A 162 6.21 -2.17 -3.26
N GLY A 163 6.00 -1.44 -2.16
CA GLY A 163 5.36 -0.12 -2.18
C GLY A 163 6.09 0.89 -3.07
N CYS A 164 7.43 0.93 -3.01
CA CYS A 164 8.25 1.77 -3.89
C CYS A 164 8.12 1.36 -5.36
N ILE A 165 8.13 0.05 -5.66
CA ILE A 165 7.94 -0.46 -7.03
C ILE A 165 6.56 -0.06 -7.57
N VAL A 166 5.51 -0.20 -6.76
CA VAL A 166 4.14 0.20 -7.13
C VAL A 166 4.06 1.71 -7.40
N GLN A 167 4.67 2.53 -6.54
CA GLN A 167 4.68 3.97 -6.70
C GLN A 167 5.40 4.38 -8.00
N PHE A 168 6.52 3.74 -8.32
CA PHE A 168 7.23 3.94 -9.58
C PHE A 168 6.41 3.46 -10.79
N ALA A 169 5.74 2.33 -10.68
CA ALA A 169 4.86 1.82 -11.74
C ALA A 169 3.71 2.81 -12.00
N PHE A 170 3.11 3.37 -10.95
CA PHE A 170 2.06 4.39 -11.10
C PHE A 170 2.59 5.65 -11.78
N SER A 171 3.73 6.19 -11.36
CA SER A 171 4.26 7.41 -11.99
C SER A 171 4.47 7.23 -13.49
N SER A 172 4.93 6.04 -13.91
CA SER A 172 5.21 5.69 -15.31
C SER A 172 3.99 5.26 -16.12
N SER A 173 2.88 4.88 -15.47
CA SER A 173 1.70 4.32 -16.14
C SER A 173 0.84 5.41 -16.80
N THR A 174 0.57 5.25 -18.09
CA THR A 174 -0.45 6.02 -18.83
C THR A 174 -1.79 5.28 -18.82
N GLN A 175 -2.90 6.02 -18.95
CA GLN A 175 -4.26 5.43 -18.99
C GLN A 175 -4.39 4.35 -20.07
N ARG A 176 -3.84 4.61 -21.26
CA ARG A 176 -3.82 3.65 -22.39
C ARG A 176 -3.03 2.41 -22.03
N TRP A 177 -1.83 2.57 -21.47
CA TRP A 177 -1.01 1.43 -21.07
C TRP A 177 -1.70 0.57 -20.01
N VAL A 178 -2.35 1.18 -19.01
CA VAL A 178 -3.11 0.46 -17.99
C VAL A 178 -4.26 -0.31 -18.62
N ARG A 179 -5.05 0.34 -19.48
CA ARG A 179 -6.17 -0.29 -20.18
C ARG A 179 -5.69 -1.46 -21.07
N ASP A 180 -4.68 -1.26 -21.89
CA ASP A 180 -4.28 -2.23 -22.90
C ASP A 180 -3.44 -3.39 -22.32
N THR A 181 -2.58 -3.09 -21.35
CA THR A 181 -1.62 -4.05 -20.81
C THR A 181 -2.19 -4.82 -19.62
N LEU A 182 -2.81 -4.11 -18.67
CA LEU A 182 -3.30 -4.73 -17.44
C LEU A 182 -4.64 -5.43 -17.68
N MET A 183 -5.43 -5.00 -18.67
CA MET A 183 -6.78 -5.53 -18.88
C MET A 183 -6.85 -6.62 -19.93
N LYS A 184 -5.73 -7.14 -20.42
CA LYS A 184 -5.73 -8.21 -21.43
C LYS A 184 -6.11 -9.58 -20.87
N THR A 185 -5.75 -9.89 -19.61
CA THR A 185 -5.98 -11.22 -19.02
C THR A 185 -6.38 -11.15 -17.56
N ARG A 186 -7.14 -12.15 -17.09
CA ARG A 186 -7.59 -12.28 -15.69
C ARG A 186 -6.45 -12.33 -14.69
N PHE A 187 -5.42 -13.10 -15.02
CA PHE A 187 -4.26 -13.28 -14.15
C PHE A 187 -3.54 -11.94 -13.88
N ARG A 188 -3.46 -11.06 -14.89
CA ARG A 188 -2.82 -9.74 -14.74
C ARG A 188 -3.60 -8.84 -13.78
N ILE A 189 -4.93 -8.89 -13.81
CA ILE A 189 -5.79 -8.15 -12.87
C ILE A 189 -5.50 -8.60 -11.44
N TRP A 190 -5.49 -9.92 -11.20
CA TRP A 190 -5.16 -10.48 -9.88
C TRP A 190 -3.75 -10.08 -9.42
N VAL A 191 -2.76 -10.19 -10.30
CA VAL A 191 -1.38 -9.79 -9.98
C VAL A 191 -1.31 -8.31 -9.65
N LEU A 192 -2.01 -7.44 -10.39
CA LEU A 192 -2.04 -6.01 -10.12
C LEU A 192 -2.72 -5.69 -8.79
N MET A 193 -3.88 -6.28 -8.52
CA MET A 193 -4.60 -6.10 -7.26
C MET A 193 -3.78 -6.60 -6.06
N LEU A 194 -3.10 -7.74 -6.21
CA LEU A 194 -2.20 -8.26 -5.20
C LEU A 194 -1.00 -7.33 -5.02
N LEU A 195 -0.37 -6.88 -6.10
CA LEU A 195 0.77 -5.96 -6.05
C LEU A 195 0.38 -4.63 -5.38
N LEU A 196 -0.82 -4.13 -5.67
CA LEU A 196 -1.35 -2.88 -5.12
C LEU A 196 -1.78 -3.01 -3.65
N GLY A 197 -2.38 -4.15 -3.28
CA GLY A 197 -2.80 -4.44 -1.91
C GLY A 197 -1.69 -4.98 -1.01
N TYR A 198 -0.60 -5.49 -1.57
CA TYR A 198 0.49 -6.12 -0.82
C TYR A 198 1.13 -5.21 0.24
N PRO A 199 1.48 -3.93 -0.04
CA PRO A 199 2.05 -3.05 0.98
C PRO A 199 1.11 -2.93 2.18
N PHE A 200 -0.18 -2.72 1.95
CA PHE A 200 -1.18 -2.61 3.00
C PHE A 200 -1.27 -3.88 3.85
N ILE A 201 -1.38 -5.05 3.21
CA ILE A 201 -1.48 -6.34 3.91
C ILE A 201 -0.19 -6.65 4.66
N SER A 202 0.97 -6.43 4.04
CA SER A 202 2.29 -6.70 4.64
C SER A 202 2.52 -5.83 5.87
N ILE A 203 2.19 -4.54 5.80
CA ILE A 203 2.35 -3.61 6.93
C ILE A 203 1.35 -3.91 8.04
N ALA A 204 0.09 -4.22 7.71
CA ALA A 204 -0.92 -4.63 8.69
C ALA A 204 -0.50 -5.92 9.41
N LEU A 205 0.00 -6.92 8.68
CA LEU A 205 0.48 -8.17 9.24
C LEU A 205 1.72 -7.95 10.11
N ALA A 206 2.68 -7.14 9.63
CA ALA A 206 3.88 -6.82 10.40
C ALA A 206 3.54 -6.09 11.71
N ALA A 207 2.68 -5.08 11.65
CA ALA A 207 2.19 -4.38 12.83
C ALA A 207 1.51 -5.33 13.81
N SER A 208 0.68 -6.26 13.31
CA SER A 208 0.01 -7.27 14.15
C SER A 208 1.02 -8.20 14.83
N VAL A 209 2.01 -8.70 14.08
CA VAL A 209 3.07 -9.57 14.62
C VAL A 209 3.94 -8.82 15.64
N ASN A 210 4.21 -7.53 15.40
CA ASN A 210 4.95 -6.67 16.33
C ASN A 210 4.19 -6.49 17.65
N ILE A 211 2.89 -6.14 17.57
CA ILE A 211 2.01 -6.01 18.74
C ILE A 211 1.96 -7.32 19.51
N LEU A 212 1.81 -8.47 18.84
CA LEU A 212 1.82 -9.78 19.49
C LEU A 212 3.15 -10.07 20.18
N GLY A 213 4.28 -9.77 19.54
CA GLY A 213 5.61 -9.95 20.13
C GLY A 213 5.78 -9.13 21.41
N LEU A 214 5.39 -7.85 21.38
CA LEU A 214 5.44 -6.96 22.54
C LEU A 214 4.46 -7.38 23.63
N LEU A 215 3.29 -7.89 23.27
CA LEU A 215 2.28 -8.37 24.21
C LEU A 215 2.74 -9.64 24.94
N VAL A 216 3.36 -10.57 24.22
CA VAL A 216 4.00 -11.76 24.83
C VAL A 216 5.11 -11.35 25.79
N ALA A 217 5.91 -10.34 25.42
CA ALA A 217 6.93 -9.79 26.32
C ALA A 217 6.30 -9.16 27.58
N ALA A 218 5.23 -8.38 27.42
CA ALA A 218 4.52 -7.72 28.50
C ALA A 218 3.84 -8.73 29.46
N TRP A 219 3.21 -9.78 28.95
CA TRP A 219 2.61 -10.82 29.80
C TRP A 219 3.64 -11.68 30.51
N SER A 220 4.85 -11.79 29.96
CA SER A 220 5.98 -12.48 30.58
C SER A 220 6.71 -11.64 31.64
N SER A 221 6.36 -10.36 31.78
CA SER A 221 6.91 -9.46 32.80
C SER A 221 6.49 -9.87 34.21
N ASP A 222 7.27 -9.50 35.23
CA ASP A 222 6.88 -9.69 36.62
C ASP A 222 5.96 -8.55 37.11
N ASP A 223 5.95 -7.40 36.41
CA ASP A 223 5.19 -6.21 36.80
C ASP A 223 3.70 -6.32 36.44
N CYS A 224 2.84 -6.34 37.45
CA CYS A 224 1.37 -6.39 37.26
C CYS A 224 0.83 -5.18 36.46
N VAL A 225 1.38 -4.00 36.69
CA VAL A 225 0.98 -2.76 35.99
C VAL A 225 1.19 -2.89 34.48
N VAL A 226 2.30 -3.50 34.05
CA VAL A 226 2.62 -3.70 32.62
C VAL A 226 1.60 -4.65 31.97
N LYS A 227 1.20 -5.71 32.67
CA LYS A 227 0.20 -6.68 32.18
C LYS A 227 -1.18 -6.06 31.98
N ILE A 228 -1.63 -5.26 32.96
CA ILE A 228 -2.93 -4.58 32.89
C ILE A 228 -2.89 -3.49 31.81
N GLY A 229 -1.81 -2.71 31.79
CA GLY A 229 -1.61 -1.64 30.82
C GLY A 229 -1.56 -2.14 29.38
N SER A 230 -0.85 -3.24 29.11
CA SER A 230 -0.78 -3.84 27.76
C SER A 230 -2.12 -4.39 27.30
N GLY A 231 -2.88 -5.02 28.20
CA GLY A 231 -4.25 -5.49 27.92
C GLY A 231 -5.18 -4.34 27.53
N PHE A 232 -5.16 -3.23 28.28
CA PHE A 232 -5.95 -2.05 27.95
C PHE A 232 -5.53 -1.42 26.62
N LEU A 233 -4.23 -1.32 26.36
CA LEU A 233 -3.68 -0.75 25.13
C LEU A 233 -4.06 -1.57 23.89
N LEU A 234 -4.25 -2.88 24.01
CA LEU A 234 -4.74 -3.75 22.93
C LEU A 234 -6.27 -3.72 22.80
N ALA A 235 -6.99 -3.60 23.92
CA ALA A 235 -8.45 -3.51 23.91
C ALA A 235 -8.93 -2.30 23.10
N LEU A 236 -8.22 -1.17 23.15
CA LEU A 236 -8.58 0.05 22.43
C LEU A 236 -8.65 -0.16 20.90
N PRO A 237 -7.59 -0.55 20.17
CA PRO A 237 -7.66 -0.76 18.72
C PRO A 237 -8.62 -1.89 18.33
N VAL A 238 -8.73 -2.95 19.12
CA VAL A 238 -9.69 -4.04 18.85
C VAL A 238 -11.13 -3.54 18.99
N SER A 239 -11.43 -2.72 19.99
CA SER A 239 -12.76 -2.12 20.16
C SER A 239 -13.11 -1.17 19.03
N LEU A 240 -12.16 -0.33 18.59
CA LEU A 240 -12.35 0.56 17.43
C LEU A 240 -12.59 -0.23 16.14
N LEU A 241 -11.87 -1.33 15.93
CA LEU A 241 -12.08 -2.22 14.80
C LEU A 241 -13.48 -2.86 14.85
N GLY A 242 -13.92 -3.30 16.04
CA GLY A 242 -15.26 -3.84 16.24
C GLY A 242 -16.36 -2.82 15.94
N LEU A 243 -16.19 -1.58 16.42
CA LEU A 243 -17.12 -0.47 16.13
C LEU A 243 -17.15 -0.12 14.65
N PHE A 244 -15.99 -0.13 13.98
CA PHE A 244 -15.90 0.11 12.54
C PHE A 244 -16.64 -0.98 11.75
N ILE A 245 -16.40 -2.26 12.06
CA ILE A 245 -17.09 -3.38 11.40
C ILE A 245 -18.59 -3.28 11.64
N PHE A 246 -19.02 -3.00 12.88
CA PHE A 246 -20.43 -2.82 13.22
C PHE A 246 -21.05 -1.69 12.38
N SER A 247 -20.42 -0.52 12.35
CA SER A 247 -20.87 0.63 11.57
C SER A 247 -21.00 0.30 10.08
N THR A 248 -20.03 -0.42 9.49
CA THR A 248 -20.11 -0.80 8.07
C THR A 248 -21.23 -1.78 7.73
N ARG A 249 -21.63 -2.63 8.69
CA ARG A 249 -22.74 -3.58 8.49
C ARG A 249 -24.09 -2.88 8.43
N ASP A 250 -24.27 -1.84 9.23
CA ASP A 250 -25.52 -1.08 9.26
C ASP A 250 -25.76 -0.36 7.92
N PHE A 251 -24.70 0.13 7.28
CA PHE A 251 -24.79 0.72 5.93
C PHE A 251 -25.23 -0.28 4.87
N ASP A 252 -24.75 -1.52 4.95
CA ASP A 252 -25.14 -2.57 4.01
C ASP A 252 -26.62 -2.94 4.17
N ALA A 253 -27.09 -3.06 5.40
CA ALA A 253 -28.49 -3.38 5.69
C ALA A 253 -29.48 -2.30 5.19
N ALA A 254 -29.06 -1.02 5.20
CA ALA A 254 -29.88 0.09 4.72
C ALA A 254 -30.00 0.17 3.19
N LEU A 255 -29.06 -0.43 2.44
CA LEU A 255 -29.09 -0.44 0.98
C LEU A 255 -29.99 -1.55 0.41
N ASP A 256 -30.33 -2.55 1.24
CA ASP A 256 -31.16 -3.70 0.85
C ASP A 256 -32.68 -3.47 1.08
N THR A 257 -33.07 -2.36 1.72
CA THR A 257 -34.48 -1.96 1.98
C THR A 257 -34.98 -0.93 0.98
#